data_AF-A0A257QBJ3-F1
#
_entry.id   AF-A0A257QBJ3-F1
#
_cell.length_a   1.000
_cell.length_b   1.000
_cell.length_c   1.000
_cell.angle_alpha   90.00
_cell.angle_beta   90.00
_cell.angle_gamma   90.00
#
_symmetry.space_group_name_H-M   'P 1'
#
loop_
_entity.id
_entity.type
_entity.pdbx_description
1 polymer ?
#
loop_
_entity_poly.entity_id
_entity_poly.type
_entity_poly.pdbx_seq_one_letter_code
_entity_poly.pdbx_strand_id
1 'polypeptide(L)'
;TLAKQHLTQSTLIIVAAKHGNGPIAPNSTRRIDKNTLIDVINTAAPDAIAQITVDRGALLWLHHPEDLSKIVTALAHNRKKLGIQTILSGQKLDAHFGVSVHDHRVPDLMIKTAPGVIYVKPGDKKLAEHGGWRNNDRHVALLIANPDLPHQGITVNTPVTTTQVAPTILSLLGINPAALQAVAQSHIKPLPMLSAH
;
A
#
# COMPACT_ATOMS: atom_id res chain seq x y z
N THR A 1 -16.03 -0.19 29.08
CA THR A 1 -15.29 0.94 28.47
C THR A 1 -14.11 1.26 29.35
N LEU A 2 -13.07 1.92 28.81
CA LEU A 2 -11.93 2.38 29.63
C LEU A 2 -12.39 3.18 30.86
N ALA A 3 -13.43 4.00 30.71
CA ALA A 3 -14.02 4.77 31.80
C ALA A 3 -14.59 3.90 32.92
N LYS A 4 -15.36 2.85 32.60
CA LYS A 4 -15.93 1.92 33.61
C LYS A 4 -14.86 1.12 34.36
N GLN A 5 -13.64 1.03 33.80
CA GLN A 5 -12.51 0.34 34.41
C GLN A 5 -11.49 1.31 35.04
N HIS A 6 -11.79 2.62 35.05
CA HIS A 6 -10.88 3.66 35.56
C HIS A 6 -9.52 3.70 34.84
N LEU A 7 -9.48 3.34 33.55
CA LEU A 7 -8.25 3.26 32.74
C LEU A 7 -8.03 4.45 31.79
N THR A 8 -8.93 5.44 31.77
CA THR A 8 -8.86 6.57 30.83
C THR A 8 -7.62 7.43 30.98
N GLN A 9 -7.06 7.52 32.19
CA GLN A 9 -5.84 8.29 32.47
C GLN A 9 -4.57 7.49 32.14
N SER A 10 -4.58 6.18 32.38
CA SER A 10 -3.41 5.30 32.25
C SER A 10 -3.27 4.59 30.91
N THR A 11 -4.20 4.82 29.97
CA THR A 11 -4.18 4.16 28.65
C THR A 11 -3.83 5.16 27.57
N LEU A 12 -2.78 4.87 26.78
CA LEU A 12 -2.56 5.54 25.51
C LEU A 12 -3.44 4.88 24.44
N ILE A 13 -4.25 5.69 23.77
CA ILE A 13 -5.08 5.26 22.65
C ILE A 13 -4.40 5.72 21.36
N ILE A 14 -4.13 4.76 20.47
CA ILE A 14 -3.65 5.04 19.11
C ILE A 14 -4.71 4.52 18.14
N VAL A 15 -5.27 5.43 17.33
CA VAL A 15 -6.23 5.08 16.26
C VAL A 15 -5.57 5.33 14.92
N ALA A 16 -5.50 4.29 14.09
CA ALA A 16 -4.93 4.34 12.75
C ALA A 16 -5.73 3.44 11.80
N ALA A 17 -5.34 3.40 10.53
CA ALA A 17 -5.87 2.47 9.54
C ALA A 17 -4.74 1.80 8.75
N LYS A 18 -5.02 0.63 8.15
CA LYS A 18 -4.06 -0.06 7.29
C LYS A 18 -3.86 0.61 5.92
N HIS A 19 -4.90 1.22 5.38
CA HIS A 19 -4.92 1.93 4.10
C HIS A 19 -6.17 2.79 4.00
N GLY A 20 -6.17 3.72 3.04
CA GLY A 20 -7.37 4.42 2.59
C GLY A 20 -8.13 3.64 1.51
N ASN A 21 -8.95 4.36 0.75
CA ASN A 21 -9.68 3.85 -0.42
C ASN A 21 -9.77 4.94 -1.48
N GLY A 22 -9.89 4.53 -2.75
CA GLY A 22 -10.19 5.47 -3.81
C GLY A 22 -10.84 4.87 -5.05
N PRO A 23 -11.30 5.73 -5.97
CA PRO A 23 -11.34 7.18 -5.82
C PRO A 23 -12.33 7.66 -4.75
N ILE A 24 -12.11 8.86 -4.19
CA ILE A 24 -12.98 9.44 -3.14
C ILE A 24 -14.31 9.92 -3.75
N ALA A 25 -14.24 10.56 -4.91
CA ALA A 25 -15.42 11.02 -5.63
C ALA A 25 -16.04 9.84 -6.41
N PRO A 26 -17.26 9.37 -6.08
CA PRO A 26 -17.85 8.18 -6.69
C PRO A 26 -17.96 8.28 -8.22
N ASN A 27 -18.23 9.48 -8.74
CA ASN A 27 -18.36 9.77 -10.17
C ASN A 27 -17.04 9.76 -10.94
N SER A 28 -15.90 9.65 -10.24
CA SER A 28 -14.58 9.52 -10.88
C SER A 28 -14.15 8.06 -11.08
N THR A 29 -14.99 7.10 -10.68
CA THR A 29 -14.69 5.66 -10.78
C THR A 29 -14.80 5.16 -12.21
N ARG A 30 -13.68 4.68 -12.75
CA ARG A 30 -13.61 3.96 -14.01
C ARG A 30 -13.33 2.49 -13.74
N ARG A 31 -14.36 1.65 -13.86
CA ARG A 31 -14.24 0.20 -13.72
C ARG A 31 -13.68 -0.40 -15.00
N ILE A 32 -12.67 -1.23 -14.86
CA ILE A 32 -12.16 -2.06 -15.95
C ILE A 32 -12.29 -3.51 -15.52
N ASP A 33 -12.87 -4.33 -16.37
CA ASP A 33 -12.92 -5.77 -16.12
C ASP A 33 -11.50 -6.32 -16.07
N LYS A 34 -11.15 -6.94 -14.95
CA LYS A 34 -9.82 -7.54 -14.76
C LYS A 34 -9.50 -8.61 -15.81
N ASN A 35 -10.52 -9.28 -16.37
CA ASN A 35 -10.31 -10.27 -17.41
C ASN A 35 -9.75 -9.63 -18.68
N THR A 36 -10.10 -8.37 -18.98
CA THR A 36 -9.51 -7.64 -20.12
C THR A 36 -7.99 -7.47 -19.98
N LEU A 37 -7.48 -7.30 -18.75
CA LEU A 37 -6.04 -7.24 -18.50
C LEU A 37 -5.39 -8.61 -18.71
N ILE A 38 -6.00 -9.66 -18.16
CA ILE A 38 -5.53 -11.04 -18.26
C ILE A 38 -5.51 -11.51 -19.73
N ASP A 39 -6.55 -11.21 -20.49
CA ASP A 39 -6.66 -11.58 -21.91
C ASP A 39 -5.57 -10.94 -22.76
N VAL A 40 -5.23 -9.66 -22.50
CA VAL A 40 -4.12 -8.99 -23.20
C VAL A 40 -2.78 -9.67 -22.89
N ILE A 41 -2.57 -10.10 -21.66
CA ILE A 41 -1.35 -10.81 -21.27
C ILE A 41 -1.31 -12.19 -21.94
N ASN A 42 -2.37 -12.99 -21.82
CA ASN A 42 -2.45 -14.33 -22.39
C ASN A 42 -2.37 -14.35 -23.91
N THR A 43 -2.89 -13.32 -24.59
CA THR A 43 -2.75 -13.18 -26.05
C THR A 43 -1.30 -12.94 -26.46
N ALA A 44 -0.55 -12.19 -25.65
CA ALA A 44 0.85 -11.87 -25.92
C ALA A 44 1.81 -13.00 -25.55
N ALA A 45 1.50 -13.71 -24.47
CA ALA A 45 2.28 -14.80 -23.92
C ALA A 45 1.33 -15.81 -23.24
N PRO A 46 0.87 -16.84 -23.96
CA PRO A 46 0.03 -17.89 -23.40
C PRO A 46 0.70 -18.58 -22.21
N ASP A 47 -0.07 -18.92 -21.18
CA ASP A 47 0.37 -19.63 -19.97
C ASP A 47 1.49 -18.96 -19.16
N ALA A 48 1.83 -17.70 -19.45
CA ALA A 48 2.92 -16.99 -18.78
C ALA A 48 2.58 -16.54 -17.35
N ILE A 49 1.30 -16.39 -16.99
CA ILE A 49 0.87 -15.87 -15.68
C ILE A 49 0.99 -16.97 -14.61
N ALA A 50 1.93 -16.83 -13.68
CA ALA A 50 1.98 -17.66 -12.48
C ALA A 50 1.01 -17.16 -11.40
N GLN A 51 1.00 -15.84 -11.18
CA GLN A 51 0.07 -15.20 -10.25
C GLN A 51 -0.17 -13.76 -10.65
N ILE A 52 -1.42 -13.32 -10.55
CA ILE A 52 -1.78 -11.91 -10.71
C ILE A 52 -2.72 -11.48 -9.57
N THR A 53 -2.40 -10.36 -8.94
CA THR A 53 -3.34 -9.65 -8.06
C THR A 53 -3.66 -8.29 -8.65
N VAL A 54 -4.92 -7.90 -8.59
CA VAL A 54 -5.45 -6.69 -9.23
C VAL A 54 -6.41 -5.99 -8.29
N ASP A 55 -6.32 -4.67 -8.28
CA ASP A 55 -7.22 -3.77 -7.56
C ASP A 55 -7.10 -2.38 -8.24
N ARG A 56 -6.45 -1.41 -7.59
CA ARG A 56 -6.07 -0.11 -8.18
C ARG A 56 -4.67 -0.09 -8.78
N GLY A 57 -4.23 -1.26 -9.16
CA GLY A 57 -2.92 -1.62 -9.69
C GLY A 57 -2.96 -3.08 -10.08
N ALA A 58 -1.84 -3.59 -10.58
CA ALA A 58 -1.64 -5.02 -10.71
C ALA A 58 -0.22 -5.38 -10.32
N LEU A 59 -0.04 -6.53 -9.69
CA LEU A 59 1.25 -7.19 -9.49
C LEU A 59 1.18 -8.54 -10.20
N LEU A 60 2.17 -8.83 -11.03
CA LEU A 60 2.22 -10.00 -11.90
C LEU A 60 3.52 -10.76 -11.69
N TRP A 61 3.39 -12.04 -11.38
CA TRP A 61 4.46 -13.04 -11.37
C TRP A 61 4.30 -13.97 -12.57
N LEU A 62 5.41 -14.31 -13.21
CA LEU A 62 5.45 -15.09 -14.43
C LEU A 62 6.01 -16.50 -14.19
N HIS A 63 5.45 -17.49 -14.88
CA HIS A 63 6.11 -18.79 -15.04
C HIS A 63 7.32 -18.69 -15.97
N HIS A 64 7.24 -17.78 -16.95
CA HIS A 64 8.20 -17.59 -18.04
C HIS A 64 8.68 -16.13 -18.06
N PRO A 65 9.68 -15.75 -17.24
CA PRO A 65 10.20 -14.38 -17.21
C PRO A 65 10.74 -13.87 -18.56
N GLU A 66 11.14 -14.77 -19.46
CA GLU A 66 11.54 -14.48 -20.82
C GLU A 66 10.46 -13.80 -21.67
N ASP A 67 9.18 -13.98 -21.33
CA ASP A 67 8.05 -13.35 -22.01
C ASP A 67 7.75 -11.92 -21.54
N LEU A 68 8.44 -11.45 -20.49
CA LEU A 68 8.21 -10.13 -19.89
C LEU A 68 8.23 -9.00 -20.93
N SER A 69 9.14 -9.03 -21.90
CA SER A 69 9.23 -7.99 -22.92
C SER A 69 8.01 -7.97 -23.87
N LYS A 70 7.50 -9.15 -24.24
CA LYS A 70 6.27 -9.28 -25.05
C LYS A 70 5.06 -8.76 -24.28
N ILE A 71 4.95 -9.13 -23.00
CA ILE A 71 3.86 -8.71 -22.12
C ILE A 71 3.90 -7.19 -21.89
N VAL A 72 5.05 -6.61 -21.55
CA VAL A 72 5.21 -5.16 -21.39
C VAL A 72 4.81 -4.43 -22.66
N THR A 73 5.20 -4.95 -23.83
CA THR A 73 4.85 -4.39 -25.13
C THR A 73 3.34 -4.42 -25.36
N ALA A 74 2.68 -5.56 -25.14
CA ALA A 74 1.24 -5.70 -25.31
C ALA A 74 0.45 -4.79 -24.36
N LEU A 75 0.87 -4.71 -23.08
CA LEU A 75 0.29 -3.80 -22.09
C LEU A 75 0.49 -2.34 -22.50
N ALA A 76 1.67 -1.98 -23.02
CA ALA A 76 1.97 -0.62 -23.48
C ALA A 76 1.06 -0.20 -24.64
N HIS A 77 0.86 -1.06 -25.63
CA HIS A 77 -0.06 -0.83 -26.75
C HIS A 77 -1.52 -0.68 -26.29
N ASN A 78 -1.91 -1.40 -25.24
CA ASN A 78 -3.28 -1.37 -24.70
C ASN A 78 -3.48 -0.39 -23.54
N ARG A 79 -2.52 0.49 -23.23
CA ARG A 79 -2.52 1.36 -22.04
C ARG A 79 -3.84 2.10 -21.80
N LYS A 80 -4.38 2.76 -22.83
CA LYS A 80 -5.61 3.55 -22.72
C LYS A 80 -6.83 2.67 -22.40
N LYS A 81 -6.95 1.53 -23.08
CA LYS A 81 -8.02 0.53 -22.88
C LYS A 81 -7.96 -0.02 -21.46
N LEU A 82 -6.77 -0.39 -21.00
CA LEU A 82 -6.50 -0.99 -19.70
C LEU A 82 -6.38 0.01 -18.54
N GLY A 83 -6.48 1.33 -18.82
CA GLY A 83 -6.38 2.36 -17.79
C GLY A 83 -5.02 2.39 -17.09
N ILE A 84 -3.96 2.01 -17.79
CA ILE A 84 -2.60 1.93 -17.25
C ILE A 84 -1.94 3.31 -17.33
N GLN A 85 -1.44 3.80 -16.20
CA GLN A 85 -0.60 5.00 -16.14
C GLN A 85 0.89 4.66 -16.22
N THR A 86 1.31 3.63 -15.50
CA THR A 86 2.73 3.24 -15.43
C THR A 86 2.85 1.73 -15.43
N ILE A 87 3.85 1.23 -16.15
CA ILE A 87 4.31 -0.16 -16.08
C ILE A 87 5.72 -0.10 -15.51
N LEU A 88 5.98 -0.84 -14.44
CA LEU A 88 7.28 -1.00 -13.83
C LEU A 88 7.71 -2.47 -13.97
N SER A 89 8.95 -2.69 -14.40
CA SER A 89 9.59 -4.00 -14.49
C SER A 89 11.11 -3.85 -14.39
N GLY A 90 11.82 -4.96 -14.12
CA GLY A 90 13.27 -4.99 -13.97
C GLY A 90 13.78 -4.02 -12.90
N GLN A 91 14.94 -3.39 -13.15
CA GLN A 91 15.59 -2.49 -12.17
C GLN A 91 14.69 -1.36 -11.66
N LYS A 92 13.76 -0.84 -12.49
CA LYS A 92 12.82 0.20 -12.04
C LYS A 92 11.81 -0.33 -11.03
N LEU A 93 11.47 -1.61 -11.11
CA LEU A 93 10.61 -2.29 -10.16
C LEU A 93 11.36 -2.62 -8.87
N ASP A 94 12.59 -3.12 -8.99
CA ASP A 94 13.45 -3.43 -7.83
C ASP A 94 13.71 -2.18 -6.99
N ALA A 95 14.07 -1.08 -7.66
CA ALA A 95 14.24 0.23 -7.02
C ALA A 95 12.93 0.75 -6.41
N HIS A 96 11.78 0.41 -6.98
CA HIS A 96 10.48 0.79 -6.42
C HIS A 96 10.18 0.08 -5.10
N PHE A 97 10.57 -1.19 -4.97
CA PHE A 97 10.39 -1.98 -3.76
C PHE A 97 11.56 -1.89 -2.77
N GLY A 98 12.70 -1.31 -3.19
CA GLY A 98 13.90 -1.21 -2.36
C GLY A 98 14.55 -2.56 -2.08
N VAL A 99 14.45 -3.49 -3.03
CA VAL A 99 15.00 -4.85 -2.92
C VAL A 99 16.24 -5.02 -3.80
N SER A 100 17.03 -6.05 -3.51
CA SER A 100 18.05 -6.51 -4.44
C SER A 100 17.41 -7.18 -5.66
N VAL A 101 18.13 -7.15 -6.78
CA VAL A 101 17.79 -7.94 -7.97
C VAL A 101 17.66 -9.42 -7.55
N HIS A 102 16.62 -10.11 -8.04
CA HIS A 102 16.31 -11.53 -7.78
C HIS A 102 15.57 -11.89 -6.47
N ASP A 103 14.91 -10.95 -5.79
CA ASP A 103 13.96 -11.34 -4.74
C ASP A 103 12.68 -11.93 -5.34
N HIS A 104 12.48 -13.26 -5.23
CA HIS A 104 11.32 -13.95 -5.81
C HIS A 104 9.97 -13.53 -5.20
N ARG A 105 9.97 -12.78 -4.09
CA ARG A 105 8.74 -12.20 -3.50
C ARG A 105 8.27 -10.96 -4.26
N VAL A 106 9.12 -10.40 -5.10
CA VAL A 106 8.82 -9.21 -5.92
C VAL A 106 8.24 -9.69 -7.24
N PRO A 107 7.15 -9.07 -7.73
CA PRO A 107 6.59 -9.43 -9.03
C PRO A 107 7.58 -9.16 -10.16
N ASP A 108 7.42 -9.82 -11.29
CA ASP A 108 8.16 -9.51 -12.52
C ASP A 108 7.70 -8.17 -13.13
N LEU A 109 6.44 -7.81 -12.89
CA LEU A 109 5.80 -6.62 -13.42
C LEU A 109 4.80 -6.01 -12.45
N MET A 110 4.78 -4.68 -12.39
CA MET A 110 3.78 -3.91 -11.69
C MET A 110 3.10 -2.89 -12.61
N ILE A 111 1.78 -2.76 -12.45
CA ILE A 111 0.94 -1.74 -13.08
C ILE A 111 0.48 -0.73 -12.03
N LYS A 112 0.67 0.56 -12.33
CA LYS A 112 -0.03 1.67 -11.66
C LYS A 112 -1.16 2.15 -12.57
N THR A 113 -2.38 2.15 -12.08
CA THR A 113 -3.53 2.61 -12.87
C THR A 113 -3.64 4.13 -12.90
N ALA A 114 -4.30 4.63 -13.94
CA ALA A 114 -4.67 6.03 -14.06
C ALA A 114 -5.63 6.46 -12.93
N PRO A 115 -5.76 7.78 -12.65
CA PRO A 115 -6.72 8.26 -11.65
C PRO A 115 -8.12 7.69 -11.90
N GLY A 116 -8.80 7.26 -10.84
CA GLY A 116 -10.16 6.72 -10.91
C GLY A 116 -10.27 5.28 -11.41
N VAL A 117 -9.23 4.69 -11.99
CA VAL A 117 -9.29 3.32 -12.52
C VAL A 117 -9.19 2.28 -11.41
N ILE A 118 -10.13 1.34 -11.44
CA ILE A 118 -10.16 0.15 -10.58
C ILE A 118 -10.37 -1.10 -11.47
N TYR A 119 -9.62 -2.17 -11.22
CA TYR A 119 -9.85 -3.47 -11.82
C TYR A 119 -10.86 -4.24 -10.98
N VAL A 120 -11.93 -4.71 -11.62
CA VAL A 120 -13.04 -5.38 -10.93
C VAL A 120 -13.48 -6.63 -11.69
N LYS A 121 -14.27 -7.47 -11.02
CA LYS A 121 -14.94 -8.58 -11.70
C LYS A 121 -16.00 -8.04 -12.68
N PRO A 122 -16.33 -8.77 -13.76
CA PRO A 122 -17.44 -8.41 -14.62
C PRO A 122 -18.73 -8.17 -13.81
N GLY A 123 -19.43 -7.07 -14.08
CA GLY A 123 -20.69 -6.72 -13.41
C GLY A 123 -20.57 -6.15 -12.00
N ASP A 124 -19.36 -5.97 -11.46
CA ASP A 124 -19.14 -5.38 -10.14
C ASP A 124 -19.55 -3.88 -10.12
N LYS A 125 -20.13 -3.45 -9.00
CA LYS A 125 -20.62 -2.09 -8.76
C LYS A 125 -19.77 -1.32 -7.75
N LYS A 126 -18.64 -1.88 -7.27
CA LYS A 126 -17.69 -1.20 -6.37
C LYS A 126 -17.42 0.24 -6.79
N LEU A 127 -17.52 1.16 -5.85
CA LEU A 127 -17.31 2.61 -6.08
C LEU A 127 -15.90 3.05 -5.69
N ALA A 128 -15.19 2.22 -4.94
CA ALA A 128 -13.82 2.46 -4.53
C ALA A 128 -13.12 1.12 -4.34
N GLU A 129 -11.80 1.17 -4.37
CA GLU A 129 -10.91 0.05 -4.07
C GLU A 129 -9.62 0.62 -3.44
N HIS A 130 -8.76 -0.24 -2.91
CA HIS A 130 -7.46 0.11 -2.36
C HIS A 130 -6.33 -0.60 -3.13
N GLY A 131 -5.14 -0.74 -2.52
CA GLY A 131 -4.01 -1.40 -3.16
C GLY A 131 -3.34 -0.59 -4.29
N GLY A 132 -3.78 0.66 -4.48
CA GLY A 132 -3.14 1.62 -5.37
C GLY A 132 -2.03 2.42 -4.69
N TRP A 133 -1.39 3.30 -5.44
CA TRP A 133 -0.26 4.11 -4.95
C TRP A 133 -0.54 5.58 -4.74
N ARG A 134 -1.80 5.97 -4.75
CA ARG A 134 -2.16 7.38 -4.57
C ARG A 134 -2.26 7.70 -3.09
N ASN A 135 -2.23 8.99 -2.78
CA ASN A 135 -2.36 9.48 -1.41
C ASN A 135 -3.66 8.98 -0.76
N ASN A 136 -4.76 8.87 -1.51
CA ASN A 136 -6.01 8.33 -0.96
C ASN A 136 -6.00 6.81 -0.71
N ASP A 137 -5.04 6.06 -1.27
CA ASP A 137 -4.80 4.66 -0.91
C ASP A 137 -3.86 4.54 0.30
N ARG A 138 -2.83 5.41 0.38
CA ARG A 138 -1.69 5.22 1.30
C ARG A 138 -1.69 6.12 2.52
N HIS A 139 -2.33 7.29 2.46
CA HIS A 139 -2.41 8.21 3.59
C HIS A 139 -3.64 7.90 4.42
N VAL A 140 -3.43 7.75 5.73
CA VAL A 140 -4.47 7.42 6.70
C VAL A 140 -4.38 8.40 7.87
N ALA A 141 -5.49 8.59 8.57
CA ALA A 141 -5.47 9.32 9.82
C ALA A 141 -4.66 8.54 10.87
N LEU A 142 -3.94 9.28 11.72
CA LEU A 142 -3.29 8.79 12.92
C LEU A 142 -3.69 9.73 14.06
N LEU A 143 -4.45 9.21 15.02
CA LEU A 143 -4.86 9.93 16.23
C LEU A 143 -4.21 9.27 17.44
N ILE A 144 -3.72 10.11 18.35
CA ILE A 144 -3.10 9.66 19.60
C ILE A 144 -3.74 10.45 20.74
N ALA A 145 -4.18 9.72 21.78
CA ALA A 145 -4.88 10.32 22.90
C ALA A 145 -4.44 9.69 24.23
N ASN A 146 -3.97 10.53 25.13
CA ASN A 146 -3.81 10.24 26.56
C ASN A 146 -3.84 11.59 27.32
N PRO A 147 -4.50 11.69 28.49
CA PRO A 147 -4.58 12.94 29.24
C PRO A 147 -3.23 13.52 29.70
N ASP A 148 -2.21 12.68 29.85
CA ASP A 148 -0.87 13.10 30.30
C ASP A 148 0.03 13.53 29.13
N LEU A 149 -0.48 13.55 27.89
CA LEU A 149 0.25 14.12 26.77
C LEU A 149 0.47 15.63 26.99
N PRO A 150 1.68 16.15 26.72
CA PRO A 150 2.03 17.55 27.01
C PRO A 150 1.21 18.56 26.20
N HIS A 151 0.64 18.13 25.07
CA HIS A 151 -0.20 18.96 24.21
C HIS A 151 -1.44 18.17 23.78
N GLN A 152 -2.62 18.72 24.06
CA GLN A 152 -3.90 18.12 23.71
C GLN A 152 -4.61 18.95 22.65
N GLY A 153 -5.40 18.29 21.78
CA GLY A 153 -6.21 18.96 20.77
C GLY A 153 -5.44 19.65 19.64
N ILE A 154 -4.15 19.34 19.48
CA ILE A 154 -3.30 19.92 18.43
C ILE A 154 -3.23 19.03 17.19
N THR A 155 -2.93 19.64 16.04
CA THR A 155 -2.52 18.92 14.83
C THR A 155 -1.01 19.01 14.69
N VAL A 156 -0.34 17.86 14.60
CA VAL A 156 1.09 17.78 14.33
C VAL A 156 1.28 17.59 12.82
N ASN A 157 1.90 18.57 12.16
CA ASN A 157 2.12 18.54 10.71
C ASN A 157 3.41 17.82 10.30
N THR A 158 4.21 17.35 11.26
CA THR A 158 5.42 16.58 10.99
C THR A 158 5.06 15.30 10.24
N PRO A 159 5.66 15.04 9.05
CA PRO A 159 5.40 13.82 8.31
C PRO A 159 5.81 12.59 9.12
N VAL A 160 4.91 11.60 9.16
CA VAL A 160 5.13 10.31 9.82
C VAL A 160 4.63 9.16 8.95
N THR A 161 5.10 7.94 9.23
CA THR A 161 4.64 6.71 8.57
C THR A 161 3.99 5.76 9.57
N THR A 162 3.08 4.91 9.09
CA THR A 162 2.44 3.88 9.95
C THR A 162 3.44 2.86 10.51
N THR A 163 4.61 2.73 9.88
CA THR A 163 5.71 1.89 10.40
C THR A 163 6.28 2.38 11.73
N GLN A 164 6.04 3.65 12.10
CA GLN A 164 6.48 4.20 13.38
C GLN A 164 5.56 3.84 14.55
N VAL A 165 4.36 3.29 14.30
CA VAL A 165 3.40 2.94 15.36
C VAL A 165 3.95 1.85 16.28
N ALA A 166 4.45 0.74 15.70
CA ALA A 166 4.99 -0.37 16.48
C ALA A 166 6.20 0.01 17.37
N PRO A 167 7.26 0.67 16.86
CA PRO A 167 8.37 1.10 17.73
C PRO A 167 7.94 2.11 18.80
N THR A 168 6.91 2.93 18.54
CA THR A 168 6.35 3.83 19.57
C THR A 168 5.71 3.04 20.70
N ILE A 169 4.89 2.03 20.38
CA ILE A 169 4.27 1.16 21.39
C ILE A 169 5.34 0.48 22.25
N LEU A 170 6.38 -0.10 21.63
CA LEU A 170 7.48 -0.74 22.36
C LEU A 170 8.17 0.26 23.29
N SER A 171 8.53 1.44 22.77
CA SER A 171 9.20 2.47 23.57
C SER A 171 8.38 2.87 24.80
N LEU A 172 7.07 3.06 24.65
CA LEU A 172 6.18 3.45 25.74
C LEU A 172 5.95 2.34 26.77
N LEU A 173 6.10 1.09 26.36
CA LEU A 173 6.07 -0.07 27.26
C LEU A 173 7.43 -0.35 27.92
N GLY A 174 8.45 0.50 27.69
CA GLY A 174 9.80 0.28 28.19
C GLY A 174 10.56 -0.85 27.49
N ILE A 175 10.09 -1.28 26.32
CA ILE A 175 10.70 -2.34 25.51
C ILE A 175 11.57 -1.68 24.45
N ASN A 176 12.80 -2.18 24.27
CA ASN A 176 13.71 -1.67 23.24
C ASN A 176 13.10 -1.81 21.83
N PRO A 177 12.82 -0.70 21.10
CA PRO A 177 12.25 -0.77 19.75
C PRO A 177 13.11 -1.54 18.74
N ALA A 178 14.43 -1.60 18.96
CA ALA A 178 15.36 -2.36 18.13
C ALA A 178 15.14 -3.89 18.20
N ALA A 179 14.28 -4.39 19.11
CA ALA A 179 13.81 -5.76 19.09
C ALA A 179 13.01 -6.10 17.82
N LEU A 180 12.47 -5.09 17.11
CA LEU A 180 11.85 -5.28 15.81
C LEU A 180 12.91 -5.27 14.71
N GLN A 181 12.99 -6.36 13.93
CA GLN A 181 13.92 -6.47 12.80
C GLN A 181 13.81 -5.28 11.83
N ALA A 182 12.59 -4.84 11.51
CA ALA A 182 12.36 -3.71 10.62
C ALA A 182 12.92 -2.38 11.16
N VAL A 183 12.89 -2.18 12.48
CA VAL A 183 13.48 -0.99 13.12
C VAL A 183 15.00 -1.03 12.97
N ALA A 184 15.61 -2.18 13.23
CA ALA A 184 17.05 -2.37 13.11
C ALA A 184 17.55 -2.20 11.65
N GLN A 185 16.82 -2.73 10.67
CA GLN A 185 17.22 -2.71 9.26
C GLN A 185 16.90 -1.39 8.55
N SER A 186 15.79 -0.74 8.89
CA SER A 186 15.30 0.46 8.18
C SER A 186 15.39 1.74 9.03
N HIS A 187 16.06 1.67 10.19
CA HIS A 187 16.28 2.80 11.10
C HIS A 187 15.01 3.58 11.45
N ILE A 188 13.90 2.87 11.65
CA ILE A 188 12.59 3.46 11.92
C ILE A 188 12.58 4.02 13.34
N LYS A 189 12.32 5.32 13.48
CA LYS A 189 12.22 5.98 14.77
C LYS A 189 10.79 5.93 15.32
N PRO A 190 10.59 5.89 16.65
CA PRO A 190 9.30 6.18 17.26
C PRO A 190 8.70 7.49 16.75
N LEU A 191 7.39 7.65 16.92
CA LEU A 191 6.68 8.87 16.56
C LEU A 191 7.27 10.06 17.31
N PRO A 192 7.40 11.23 16.65
CA PRO A 192 7.90 12.43 17.30
C PRO A 192 6.97 12.85 18.43
N MET A 193 7.50 13.56 19.42
CA MET A 193 6.75 14.11 20.56
C MET A 193 6.14 13.07 21.52
N LEU A 194 6.46 11.79 21.33
CA LEU A 194 6.16 10.69 22.25
C LEU A 194 7.48 10.05 22.66
N SER A 195 7.97 10.38 23.84
CA SER A 195 9.15 9.75 24.43
C SER A 195 8.76 9.14 25.76
N ALA A 196 9.27 7.94 26.03
CA ALA A 196 9.23 7.39 27.38
C ALA A 196 9.97 8.34 28.33
N HIS A 197 9.39 8.54 29.52
CA HIS A 197 10.07 9.21 30.63
C HIS A 197 11.16 8.31 31.20
#